data_AF-A0A418NW86-F1
#
_entry.id   AF-A0A418NW86-F1
#
_cell.length_a   1.000
_cell.length_b   1.000
_cell.length_c   1.000
_cell.angle_alpha   90.00
_cell.angle_beta   90.00
_cell.angle_gamma   90.00
#
_symmetry.space_group_name_H-M   'P 1'
#
loop_
_entity.id
_entity.type
_entity.pdbx_description
1 polymer ?
#
loop_
_entity_poly.entity_id
_entity_poly.type
_entity_poly.pdbx_seq_one_letter_code
_entity_poly.pdbx_strand_id
1 'polypeptide(L)'
;MLSVGERAGRVAAAAGLLAILQGCATSPKADQNGCEFDYAAIQAQELTLIEQGERIAATVPDSDRTQADLALLQESSAMLDSRDRVVDPLDVSIIESARAMLVSEDMWNRQDDRNCDRAQPRISLFCALRFASVDVTGTYNHRRAALQEARIAVQDAVHDRDYAHRLRDFNNDPNTTIADVWGVLDTAHARVNYRLWQQRACMFTPQTVRTNS
;
A
#
# COMPACT_ATOMS: atom_id res chain seq x y z
N MET A 1 -18.01 58.43 54.70
CA MET A 1 -18.71 57.75 55.82
C MET A 1 -18.76 56.27 55.45
N LEU A 2 -17.80 55.46 55.93
CA LEU A 2 -17.95 54.43 57.00
C LEU A 2 -18.95 53.33 56.58
N SER A 3 -18.70 52.02 56.60
CA SER A 3 -17.75 51.15 57.31
C SER A 3 -17.92 49.73 56.71
N VAL A 4 -16.86 49.01 56.31
CA VAL A 4 -16.17 47.89 57.00
C VAL A 4 -17.04 46.72 57.49
N GLY A 5 -16.63 45.50 57.13
CA GLY A 5 -16.96 44.21 57.76
C GLY A 5 -16.76 43.05 56.75
N GLU A 6 -15.57 42.52 56.50
CA GLU A 6 -14.77 41.58 57.33
C GLU A 6 -15.47 40.21 57.55
N ARG A 7 -14.97 39.14 56.92
CA ARG A 7 -14.31 38.00 57.60
C ARG A 7 -14.01 36.82 56.68
N ALA A 8 -12.85 36.25 56.96
CA ALA A 8 -12.24 35.07 56.38
C ALA A 8 -12.97 33.77 56.76
N GLY A 9 -12.86 32.77 55.88
CA GLY A 9 -13.19 31.37 56.16
C GLY A 9 -12.37 30.46 55.26
N ARG A 10 -11.54 29.62 55.88
CA ARG A 10 -10.54 28.73 55.27
C ARG A 10 -11.13 27.34 54.93
N VAL A 11 -10.35 26.60 54.14
CA VAL A 11 -10.21 25.12 54.06
C VAL A 11 -11.34 24.35 53.35
N ALA A 12 -11.02 23.68 52.24
CA ALA A 12 -10.83 22.21 52.23
C ALA A 12 -10.57 21.67 50.82
N ALA A 13 -9.72 20.66 50.78
CA ALA A 13 -9.20 19.96 49.62
C ALA A 13 -10.27 19.14 48.88
N ALA A 14 -10.16 19.09 47.55
CA ALA A 14 -10.71 18.03 46.72
C ALA A 14 -9.91 17.96 45.41
N ALA A 15 -8.79 17.24 45.41
CA ALA A 15 -8.13 16.79 44.19
C ALA A 15 -8.26 15.27 44.15
N GLY A 16 -9.36 14.83 43.55
CA GLY A 16 -9.67 13.43 43.30
C GLY A 16 -9.01 12.90 42.03
N LEU A 17 -8.83 11.58 42.04
CA LEU A 17 -8.67 10.67 40.92
C LEU A 17 -7.46 10.88 39.98
N LEU A 18 -6.42 10.11 40.27
CA LEU A 18 -5.42 9.67 39.30
C LEU A 18 -6.07 8.62 38.39
N ALA A 19 -6.54 9.03 37.19
CA ALA A 19 -6.89 8.10 36.13
C ALA A 19 -5.66 7.86 35.25
N ILE A 20 -4.98 6.73 35.43
CA ILE A 20 -3.99 6.25 34.46
C ILE A 20 -4.73 5.32 33.50
N LEU A 21 -4.90 5.81 32.29
CA LEU A 21 -5.38 5.08 31.12
C LEU A 21 -4.43 3.90 30.86
N GLN A 22 -4.84 2.69 31.24
CA GLN A 22 -4.29 1.48 30.64
C GLN A 22 -4.80 1.42 29.20
N GLY A 23 -3.87 1.57 28.26
CA GLY A 23 -4.13 1.39 26.84
C GLY A 23 -4.64 -0.02 26.57
N CYS A 24 -5.88 -0.12 26.11
CA CYS A 24 -6.36 -1.31 25.44
C CYS A 24 -5.63 -1.39 24.08
N ALA A 25 -4.49 -2.07 24.04
CA ALA A 25 -4.05 -2.70 22.81
C ALA A 25 -5.15 -3.69 22.43
N THR A 26 -5.95 -3.34 21.42
CA THR A 26 -6.97 -4.25 20.92
C THR A 26 -6.25 -5.41 20.25
N SER A 27 -6.30 -6.59 20.85
CA SER A 27 -5.88 -7.82 20.20
C SER A 27 -6.62 -7.94 18.86
N PRO A 28 -5.93 -8.29 17.77
CA PRO A 28 -6.61 -8.58 16.51
C PRO A 28 -7.60 -9.71 16.75
N LYS A 29 -8.88 -9.44 16.51
CA LYS A 29 -9.92 -10.47 16.63
C LYS A 29 -9.64 -11.54 15.57
N ALA A 30 -9.42 -12.77 16.02
CA ALA A 30 -9.41 -13.94 15.15
C ALA A 30 -10.67 -13.92 14.27
N ASP A 31 -10.47 -14.02 12.95
CA ASP A 31 -11.57 -14.30 12.05
C ASP A 31 -12.07 -15.74 12.27
N GLN A 32 -13.28 -16.03 11.79
CA GLN A 32 -14.07 -17.21 12.17
C GLN A 32 -13.44 -18.56 11.78
N ASN A 33 -12.28 -18.57 11.12
CA ASN A 33 -11.57 -19.76 10.68
C ASN A 33 -10.27 -20.03 11.46
N GLY A 34 -9.90 -19.15 12.40
CA GLY A 34 -8.73 -19.37 13.27
C GLY A 34 -7.37 -19.14 12.60
N CYS A 35 -7.33 -18.58 11.38
CA CYS A 35 -6.09 -18.14 10.74
C CYS A 35 -5.79 -16.70 11.12
N GLU A 36 -4.96 -16.52 12.13
CA GLU A 36 -4.42 -15.21 12.47
C GLU A 36 -3.36 -14.81 11.42
N PHE A 37 -3.75 -13.93 10.50
CA PHE A 37 -2.83 -13.31 9.55
C PHE A 37 -2.40 -11.93 10.08
N ASP A 38 -1.13 -11.82 10.46
CA ASP A 38 -0.50 -10.51 10.66
C ASP A 38 -0.07 -9.95 9.29
N TYR A 39 -1.05 -9.39 8.56
CA TYR A 39 -0.82 -8.80 7.24
C TYR A 39 0.31 -7.77 7.28
N ALA A 40 0.36 -6.95 8.32
CA ALA A 40 1.33 -5.89 8.47
C ALA A 40 2.75 -6.47 8.63
N ALA A 41 2.93 -7.47 9.49
CA ALA A 41 4.23 -8.11 9.68
C ALA A 41 4.71 -8.83 8.41
N ILE A 42 3.84 -9.58 7.73
CA ILE A 42 4.24 -10.30 6.52
C ILE A 42 4.55 -9.32 5.38
N GLN A 43 3.73 -8.29 5.17
CA GLN A 43 4.03 -7.26 4.17
C GLN A 43 5.32 -6.52 4.49
N ALA A 44 5.60 -6.20 5.76
CA ALA A 44 6.85 -5.57 6.15
C ALA A 44 8.07 -6.45 5.83
N GLN A 45 7.96 -7.76 6.01
CA GLN A 45 9.02 -8.71 5.63
C GLN A 45 9.23 -8.75 4.10
N GLU A 46 8.15 -8.87 3.32
CA GLU A 46 8.24 -8.84 1.85
C GLU A 46 8.88 -7.54 1.35
N LEU A 47 8.45 -6.39 1.90
CA LEU A 47 8.99 -5.08 1.53
C LEU A 47 10.46 -4.95 1.91
N THR A 48 10.86 -5.46 3.07
CA THR A 48 12.27 -5.46 3.49
C THR A 48 13.14 -6.25 2.51
N LEU A 49 12.69 -7.44 2.10
CA LEU A 49 13.39 -8.27 1.11
C LEU A 49 13.56 -7.50 -0.22
N ILE A 50 12.48 -6.88 -0.69
CA ILE A 50 12.49 -6.10 -1.93
C ILE A 50 13.44 -4.91 -1.83
N GLU A 51 13.38 -4.14 -0.75
CA GLU A 51 14.23 -2.96 -0.53
C GLU A 51 15.71 -3.32 -0.43
N GLN A 52 16.04 -4.48 0.14
CA GLN A 52 17.41 -4.99 0.16
C GLN A 52 17.91 -5.31 -1.25
N GLY A 53 17.10 -6.01 -2.06
CA GLY A 53 17.43 -6.29 -3.46
C GLY A 53 17.60 -5.02 -4.28
N GLU A 54 16.68 -4.05 -4.15
CA GLU A 54 16.77 -2.76 -4.83
C GLU A 54 18.03 -1.98 -4.43
N ARG A 55 18.41 -2.02 -3.15
CA ARG A 55 19.64 -1.38 -2.67
C ARG A 55 20.87 -1.98 -3.32
N ILE A 56 20.97 -3.31 -3.36
CA ILE A 56 22.09 -4.01 -4.02
C ILE A 56 22.14 -3.63 -5.50
N ALA A 57 21.01 -3.67 -6.20
CA ALA A 57 20.94 -3.32 -7.61
C ALA A 57 21.41 -1.87 -7.87
N ALA A 58 21.11 -0.95 -6.94
CA ALA A 58 21.47 0.46 -7.06
C ALA A 58 22.92 0.78 -6.67
N THR A 59 23.51 0.06 -5.70
CA THR A 59 24.79 0.47 -5.08
C THR A 59 25.95 -0.47 -5.37
N VAL A 60 25.71 -1.71 -5.79
CA VAL A 60 26.77 -2.70 -6.04
C VAL A 60 26.91 -2.94 -7.55
N PRO A 61 28.08 -2.61 -8.15
CA PRO A 61 28.35 -2.90 -9.56
C PRO A 61 28.18 -4.38 -9.87
N ASP A 62 27.68 -4.70 -11.08
CA ASP A 62 27.44 -6.08 -11.50
C ASP A 62 28.67 -6.99 -11.35
N SER A 63 29.88 -6.45 -11.59
CA SER A 63 31.16 -7.17 -11.45
C SER A 63 31.53 -7.53 -10.02
N ASP A 64 30.96 -6.82 -9.05
CA ASP A 64 31.36 -6.87 -7.64
C ASP A 64 30.34 -7.60 -6.77
N ARG A 65 29.23 -8.06 -7.37
CA ARG A 65 28.17 -8.80 -6.68
C ARG A 65 28.66 -10.17 -6.24
N THR A 66 28.52 -10.42 -4.95
CA THR A 66 28.77 -11.74 -4.36
C THR A 66 27.66 -12.72 -4.73
N GLN A 67 27.89 -14.01 -4.48
CA GLN A 67 26.83 -15.02 -4.65
C GLN A 67 25.60 -14.74 -3.76
N ALA A 68 25.81 -14.16 -2.57
CA ALA A 68 24.72 -13.76 -1.68
C ALA A 68 23.91 -12.60 -2.27
N ASP A 69 24.58 -11.63 -2.89
CA ASP A 69 23.92 -10.51 -3.57
C ASP A 69 23.06 -11.00 -4.74
N LEU A 70 23.60 -11.92 -5.55
CA LEU A 70 22.87 -12.52 -6.67
C LEU A 70 21.64 -13.30 -6.20
N ALA A 71 21.76 -14.06 -5.10
CA ALA A 71 20.63 -14.79 -4.52
C ALA A 71 19.53 -13.83 -4.03
N LEU A 72 19.91 -12.75 -3.33
CA LEU A 72 18.96 -11.75 -2.83
C LEU A 72 18.27 -10.97 -3.98
N LEU A 73 19.01 -10.65 -5.04
CA LEU A 73 18.43 -10.06 -6.26
C LEU A 73 17.43 -11.01 -6.93
N GLN A 74 17.76 -12.30 -7.02
CA GLN A 74 16.85 -13.30 -7.57
C GLN A 74 15.59 -13.44 -6.71
N GLU A 75 15.73 -13.50 -5.39
CA GLU A 75 14.59 -13.67 -4.47
C GLU A 75 13.69 -12.43 -4.46
N SER A 76 14.27 -11.23 -4.38
CA SER A 76 13.51 -9.97 -4.45
C SER A 76 12.82 -9.77 -5.80
N SER A 77 13.46 -10.14 -6.92
CA SER A 77 12.82 -10.12 -8.24
C SER A 77 11.66 -11.11 -8.30
N ALA A 78 11.85 -12.33 -7.81
CA ALA A 78 10.79 -13.33 -7.75
C ALA A 78 9.62 -12.86 -6.87
N MET A 79 9.89 -12.16 -5.77
CA MET A 79 8.85 -11.55 -4.93
C MET A 79 8.09 -10.47 -5.69
N LEU A 80 8.78 -9.58 -6.42
CA LEU A 80 8.16 -8.51 -7.20
C LEU A 80 7.23 -9.01 -8.31
N ASP A 81 7.63 -10.10 -8.97
CA ASP A 81 6.85 -10.71 -10.06
C ASP A 81 5.79 -11.71 -9.56
N SER A 82 5.78 -12.00 -8.25
CA SER A 82 4.87 -12.96 -7.65
C SER A 82 3.43 -12.44 -7.64
N ARG A 83 2.52 -13.28 -8.14
CA ARG A 83 1.06 -13.10 -8.01
C ARG A 83 0.53 -13.63 -6.67
N ASP A 84 1.40 -14.24 -5.87
CA ASP A 84 1.09 -14.86 -4.58
C ASP A 84 1.67 -14.05 -3.41
N ARG A 85 1.76 -12.73 -3.55
CA ARG A 85 2.11 -11.83 -2.44
C ARG A 85 0.96 -11.65 -1.48
N VAL A 86 1.28 -11.43 -0.21
CA VAL A 86 0.26 -11.10 0.79
C VAL A 86 -0.39 -9.75 0.50
N VAL A 87 -1.71 -9.73 0.55
CA VAL A 87 -2.53 -8.52 0.45
C VAL A 87 -3.16 -8.16 1.79
N ASP A 88 -3.32 -6.86 2.01
CA ASP A 88 -3.94 -6.24 3.17
C ASP A 88 -5.28 -5.61 2.74
N PRO A 89 -6.33 -5.61 3.60
CA PRO A 89 -7.54 -4.83 3.34
C PRO A 89 -7.29 -3.38 2.87
N LEU A 90 -6.23 -2.73 3.34
CA LEU A 90 -5.82 -1.40 2.89
C LEU A 90 -5.44 -1.37 1.40
N ASP A 91 -4.97 -2.48 0.81
CA ASP A 91 -4.69 -2.56 -0.63
C ASP A 91 -5.96 -2.41 -1.47
N VAL A 92 -7.10 -2.94 -0.99
CA VAL A 92 -8.41 -2.73 -1.61
C VAL A 92 -8.79 -1.25 -1.55
N SER A 93 -8.69 -0.64 -0.36
CA SER A 93 -8.99 0.79 -0.18
C SER A 93 -8.15 1.68 -1.09
N ILE A 94 -6.89 1.34 -1.34
CA ILE A 94 -6.01 2.10 -2.26
C ILE A 94 -6.54 2.02 -3.68
N ILE A 95 -6.89 0.83 -4.17
CA ILE A 95 -7.36 0.65 -5.55
C ILE A 95 -8.71 1.34 -5.75
N GLU A 96 -9.62 1.21 -4.79
CA GLU A 96 -10.93 1.89 -4.81
C GLU A 96 -10.78 3.41 -4.81
N SER A 97 -9.92 3.94 -3.95
CA SER A 97 -9.63 5.38 -3.89
C SER A 97 -9.01 5.89 -5.21
N ALA A 98 -8.07 5.16 -5.79
CA ALA A 98 -7.49 5.52 -7.08
C ALA A 98 -8.54 5.50 -8.21
N ARG A 99 -9.41 4.48 -8.24
CA ARG A 99 -10.52 4.36 -9.19
C ARG A 99 -11.51 5.52 -9.09
N ALA A 100 -11.77 5.99 -7.86
CA ALA A 100 -12.65 7.12 -7.57
C ALA A 100 -12.05 8.49 -7.94
N MET A 101 -10.73 8.61 -8.14
CA MET A 101 -10.11 9.85 -8.65
C MET A 101 -10.21 9.97 -10.17
N LEU A 102 -10.38 8.84 -10.87
CA LEU A 102 -10.39 8.74 -12.32
C LEU A 102 -11.82 8.50 -12.83
N VAL A 103 -12.80 9.31 -12.45
CA VAL A 103 -14.23 9.04 -12.72
C VAL A 103 -14.65 9.26 -14.18
N SER A 104 -13.88 10.00 -14.96
CA SER A 104 -14.19 10.33 -16.35
C SER A 104 -12.92 10.67 -17.15
N GLU A 105 -13.06 10.68 -18.48
CA GLU A 105 -12.01 11.10 -19.42
C GLU A 105 -11.49 12.51 -19.10
N ASP A 106 -12.38 13.44 -18.73
CA ASP A 106 -12.01 14.84 -18.46
C ASP A 106 -11.09 15.01 -17.25
N MET A 107 -11.13 14.06 -16.31
CA MET A 107 -10.31 14.02 -15.10
C MET A 107 -8.98 13.29 -15.30
N TRP A 108 -8.81 12.61 -16.44
CA TRP A 108 -7.66 11.75 -16.68
C TRP A 108 -6.53 12.49 -17.40
N ASN A 109 -5.33 12.45 -16.81
CA ASN A 109 -4.12 12.94 -17.45
C ASN A 109 -3.46 11.81 -18.27
N ARG A 110 -3.47 11.94 -19.60
CA ARG A 110 -2.81 11.03 -20.56
C ARG A 110 -1.33 11.34 -20.82
N GLN A 111 -0.77 12.31 -20.10
CA GLN A 111 0.62 12.76 -20.22
C GLN A 111 1.30 12.68 -18.85
N ASP A 112 1.39 11.47 -18.32
CA ASP A 112 2.06 11.18 -17.05
C ASP A 112 3.57 11.33 -17.19
N ASP A 113 4.15 12.28 -16.47
CA ASP A 113 5.59 12.44 -16.26
C ASP A 113 6.02 11.94 -14.86
N ARG A 114 5.08 11.39 -14.09
CA ARG A 114 5.21 10.94 -12.69
C ARG A 114 5.44 12.07 -11.69
N ASN A 115 5.27 13.33 -12.09
CA ASN A 115 5.24 14.48 -11.20
C ASN A 115 3.80 14.73 -10.70
N CYS A 116 3.48 14.12 -9.56
CA CYS A 116 2.14 14.18 -9.00
C CYS A 116 1.94 15.44 -8.14
N ASP A 117 1.14 16.36 -8.66
CA ASP A 117 0.65 17.54 -7.93
C ASP A 117 -0.88 17.50 -7.85
N ARG A 118 -1.42 17.57 -6.62
CA ARG A 118 -2.87 17.55 -6.36
C ARG A 118 -3.59 18.79 -6.87
N ALA A 119 -2.87 19.88 -7.14
CA ALA A 119 -3.45 21.09 -7.71
C ALA A 119 -3.77 20.95 -9.21
N GLN A 120 -3.27 19.91 -9.88
CA GLN A 120 -3.56 19.68 -11.29
C GLN A 120 -5.03 19.25 -11.47
N PRO A 121 -5.73 19.76 -12.51
CA PRO A 121 -7.12 19.43 -12.75
C PRO A 121 -7.33 17.99 -13.26
N ARG A 122 -6.25 17.33 -13.71
CA ARG A 122 -6.25 15.99 -14.26
C ARG A 122 -5.20 15.14 -13.57
N ILE A 123 -5.50 13.86 -13.36
CA ILE A 123 -4.67 12.93 -12.61
C ILE A 123 -4.36 11.72 -13.49
N SER A 124 -3.11 11.27 -13.49
CA SER A 124 -2.70 10.04 -14.20
C SER A 124 -2.98 8.79 -13.37
N LEU A 125 -2.99 7.61 -13.99
CA LEU A 125 -3.10 6.33 -13.28
C LEU A 125 -2.06 6.19 -12.15
N PHE A 126 -0.80 6.51 -12.44
CA PHE A 126 0.28 6.46 -11.44
C PHE A 126 0.00 7.42 -10.28
N CYS A 127 -0.38 8.67 -10.56
CA CYS A 127 -0.62 9.66 -9.52
C CYS A 127 -1.86 9.35 -8.69
N ALA A 128 -2.93 8.80 -9.28
CA ALA A 128 -4.10 8.33 -8.55
C ALA A 128 -3.72 7.24 -7.53
N LEU A 129 -2.95 6.24 -7.95
CA LEU A 129 -2.45 5.18 -7.06
C LEU A 129 -1.50 5.71 -5.97
N ARG A 130 -0.64 6.68 -6.31
CA ARG A 130 0.25 7.32 -5.33
C ARG A 130 -0.54 8.09 -4.28
N PHE A 131 -1.47 8.93 -4.70
CA PHE A 131 -2.33 9.71 -3.82
C PHE A 131 -3.17 8.80 -2.92
N ALA A 132 -3.80 7.77 -3.50
CA ALA A 132 -4.55 6.78 -2.74
C ALA A 132 -3.68 6.04 -1.70
N SER A 133 -2.45 5.65 -2.05
CA SER A 133 -1.52 5.05 -1.10
C SER A 133 -1.25 5.97 0.10
N VAL A 134 -0.96 7.25 -0.16
CA VAL A 134 -0.71 8.24 0.89
C VAL A 134 -1.95 8.46 1.74
N ASP A 135 -3.12 8.61 1.12
CA ASP A 135 -4.37 8.88 1.83
C ASP A 135 -4.79 7.72 2.74
N VAL A 136 -4.59 6.48 2.29
CA VAL A 136 -5.00 5.28 3.03
C VAL A 136 -3.99 4.88 4.11
N THR A 137 -2.70 5.06 3.84
CA THR A 137 -1.63 4.47 4.69
C THR A 137 -0.73 5.51 5.37
N GLY A 138 -0.91 6.79 5.04
CA GLY A 138 -0.05 7.89 5.51
C GLY A 138 1.29 7.98 4.77
N THR A 139 1.65 7.01 3.92
CA THR A 139 2.91 6.99 3.18
C THR A 139 2.75 6.44 1.77
N TYR A 140 3.73 6.70 0.91
CA TYR A 140 3.83 6.10 -0.40
C TYR A 140 4.85 4.97 -0.39
N ASN A 141 4.43 3.77 -0.78
CA ASN A 141 5.34 2.66 -1.05
C ASN A 141 5.07 2.11 -2.46
N HIS A 142 6.03 2.26 -3.37
CA HIS A 142 5.89 1.83 -4.78
C HIS A 142 5.83 0.31 -4.96
N ARG A 143 6.22 -0.45 -3.92
CA ARG A 143 6.26 -1.92 -3.88
C ARG A 143 5.13 -2.54 -3.08
N ARG A 144 4.20 -1.74 -2.55
CA ARG A 144 2.97 -2.24 -1.93
C ARG A 144 2.14 -3.07 -2.92
N ALA A 145 1.46 -4.10 -2.42
CA ALA A 145 0.74 -5.07 -3.24
C ALA A 145 -0.30 -4.40 -4.17
N ALA A 146 -1.09 -3.42 -3.68
CA ALA A 146 -2.02 -2.67 -4.53
C ALA A 146 -1.39 -2.11 -5.81
N LEU A 147 -0.20 -1.51 -5.67
CA LEU A 147 0.52 -0.89 -6.77
C LEU A 147 1.16 -1.92 -7.70
N GLN A 148 1.68 -3.02 -7.16
CA GLN A 148 2.23 -4.11 -7.97
C GLN A 148 1.12 -4.84 -8.75
N GLU A 149 -0.05 -5.05 -8.17
CA GLU A 149 -1.19 -5.63 -8.90
C GLU A 149 -1.64 -4.76 -10.06
N ALA A 150 -1.68 -3.44 -9.89
CA ALA A 150 -1.98 -2.55 -11.01
C ALA A 150 -0.94 -2.70 -12.14
N ARG A 151 0.34 -2.87 -11.82
CA ARG A 151 1.40 -3.12 -12.82
C ARG A 151 1.23 -4.46 -13.53
N ILE A 152 0.86 -5.49 -12.78
CA ILE A 152 0.62 -6.84 -13.33
C ILE A 152 -0.64 -6.83 -14.20
N ALA A 153 -1.71 -6.14 -13.78
CA ALA A 153 -2.92 -5.97 -14.57
C ALA A 153 -2.66 -5.20 -15.87
N VAL A 154 -1.81 -4.15 -15.84
CA VAL A 154 -1.32 -3.52 -17.07
C VAL A 154 -0.61 -4.53 -17.96
N GLN A 155 0.34 -5.30 -17.41
CA GLN A 155 1.10 -6.29 -18.18
C GLN A 155 0.20 -7.33 -18.85
N ASP A 156 -0.88 -7.74 -18.19
CA ASP A 156 -1.83 -8.69 -18.75
C ASP A 156 -2.74 -8.06 -19.82
N ALA A 157 -3.09 -6.78 -19.66
CA ALA A 157 -3.90 -6.03 -20.61
C ALA A 157 -3.10 -5.66 -21.89
N VAL A 158 -1.77 -5.58 -21.78
CA VAL A 158 -0.89 -5.21 -22.90
C VAL A 158 -0.03 -6.40 -23.28
N HIS A 159 -0.50 -7.17 -24.27
CA HIS A 159 0.14 -8.39 -24.78
C HIS A 159 1.63 -8.23 -25.13
N ASP A 160 1.98 -8.01 -26.41
CA ASP A 160 3.36 -7.97 -26.88
C ASP A 160 4.03 -6.60 -26.68
N ARG A 161 3.40 -5.70 -25.92
CA ARG A 161 3.93 -4.36 -25.67
C ARG A 161 4.84 -4.39 -24.45
N ASP A 162 6.12 -4.14 -24.68
CA ASP A 162 7.10 -4.03 -23.60
C ASP A 162 7.17 -2.58 -23.09
N TYR A 163 6.59 -2.35 -21.92
CA TYR A 163 6.60 -1.05 -21.25
C TYR A 163 7.65 -1.00 -20.15
N ALA A 164 8.68 -0.17 -20.34
CA ALA A 164 9.73 0.06 -19.35
C ALA A 164 9.17 0.57 -18.01
N HIS A 165 8.14 1.42 -18.05
CA HIS A 165 7.42 1.92 -16.90
C HIS A 165 5.93 1.63 -17.02
N ARG A 166 5.55 0.35 -16.94
CA ARG A 166 4.18 -0.20 -17.08
C ARG A 166 3.05 0.81 -16.83
N LEU A 167 2.91 1.37 -15.62
CA LEU A 167 1.80 2.30 -15.30
C LEU A 167 1.83 3.60 -16.12
N ARG A 168 3.00 4.22 -16.26
CA ARG A 168 3.16 5.49 -16.97
C ARG A 168 3.00 5.29 -18.48
N ASP A 169 3.68 4.28 -19.01
CA ASP A 169 3.73 4.07 -20.45
C ASP A 169 2.37 3.56 -20.97
N PHE A 170 1.68 2.69 -20.23
CA PHE A 170 0.29 2.34 -20.51
C PHE A 170 -0.64 3.55 -20.47
N ASN A 171 -0.52 4.40 -19.44
CA ASN A 171 -1.33 5.60 -19.30
C ASN A 171 -1.16 6.57 -20.49
N ASN A 172 0.06 6.64 -21.04
CA ASN A 172 0.41 7.59 -22.09
C ASN A 172 0.28 7.00 -23.51
N ASP A 173 0.02 5.71 -23.66
CA ASP A 173 -0.17 5.10 -24.98
C ASP A 173 -1.39 5.72 -25.68
N PRO A 174 -1.26 6.19 -26.92
CA PRO A 174 -2.35 6.84 -27.65
C PRO A 174 -3.59 5.94 -27.85
N ASN A 175 -3.41 4.62 -27.79
CA ASN A 175 -4.48 3.63 -27.90
C ASN A 175 -5.15 3.30 -26.56
N THR A 176 -4.57 3.71 -25.43
CA THR A 176 -5.22 3.53 -24.12
C THR A 176 -6.37 4.51 -23.97
N THR A 177 -7.53 4.00 -23.56
CA THR A 177 -8.72 4.77 -23.21
C THR A 177 -8.93 4.79 -21.70
N ILE A 178 -9.76 5.70 -21.19
CA ILE A 178 -10.13 5.68 -19.76
C ILE A 178 -10.80 4.36 -19.34
N ALA A 179 -11.52 3.71 -20.26
CA ALA A 179 -12.13 2.41 -20.00
C ALA A 179 -11.08 1.32 -19.77
N ASP A 180 -9.95 1.37 -20.47
CA ASP A 180 -8.83 0.44 -20.24
C ASP A 180 -8.17 0.69 -18.88
N VAL A 181 -8.02 1.97 -18.50
CA VAL A 181 -7.52 2.36 -17.17
C VAL A 181 -8.43 1.85 -16.05
N TRP A 182 -9.75 1.96 -16.22
CA TRP A 182 -10.71 1.36 -15.30
C TRP A 182 -10.59 -0.17 -15.27
N GLY A 183 -10.51 -0.82 -16.43
CA GLY A 183 -10.35 -2.27 -16.52
C GLY A 183 -9.12 -2.78 -15.77
N VAL A 184 -8.00 -2.06 -15.82
CA VAL A 184 -6.79 -2.36 -15.05
C VAL A 184 -7.04 -2.27 -13.54
N LEU A 185 -7.67 -1.19 -13.07
CA LEU A 185 -7.97 -1.00 -11.64
C LEU A 185 -9.00 -2.02 -11.14
N ASP A 186 -10.04 -2.31 -11.92
CA ASP A 186 -11.08 -3.28 -11.60
C ASP A 186 -10.49 -4.70 -11.56
N THR A 187 -9.58 -5.03 -12.49
CA THR A 187 -8.84 -6.31 -12.48
C THR A 187 -7.96 -6.44 -11.25
N ALA A 188 -7.22 -5.39 -10.90
CA ALA A 188 -6.39 -5.38 -9.70
C ALA A 188 -7.25 -5.53 -8.43
N HIS A 189 -8.38 -4.81 -8.35
CA HIS A 189 -9.33 -4.90 -7.25
C HIS A 189 -9.87 -6.32 -7.06
N ALA A 190 -10.31 -6.96 -8.14
CA ALA A 190 -10.84 -8.33 -8.10
C ALA A 190 -9.78 -9.33 -7.60
N ARG A 191 -8.53 -9.21 -8.06
CA ARG A 191 -7.42 -10.08 -7.66
C ARG A 191 -7.02 -9.89 -6.19
N VAL A 192 -6.93 -8.65 -5.74
CA VAL A 192 -6.65 -8.34 -4.32
C VAL A 192 -7.75 -8.91 -3.44
N ASN A 193 -9.03 -8.71 -3.78
CA ASN A 193 -10.15 -9.26 -3.02
C ASN A 193 -10.16 -10.79 -3.00
N TYR A 194 -9.86 -11.42 -4.13
CA TYR A 194 -9.78 -12.87 -4.20
C TYR A 194 -8.68 -13.44 -3.28
N ARG A 195 -7.49 -12.83 -3.27
CA ARG A 195 -6.41 -13.24 -2.36
C ARG A 195 -6.73 -12.95 -0.89
N LEU A 196 -7.36 -11.82 -0.58
CA LEU A 196 -7.84 -11.54 0.77
C LEU A 196 -8.82 -12.62 1.26
N TRP A 197 -9.72 -13.06 0.39
CA TRP A 197 -10.62 -14.17 0.69
C TRP A 197 -9.83 -15.47 0.94
N GLN A 198 -8.86 -15.83 0.08
CA GLN A 198 -8.03 -17.01 0.27
C GLN A 198 -7.25 -16.98 1.60
N GLN A 199 -6.65 -15.84 1.95
CA GLN A 199 -5.91 -15.65 3.20
C GLN A 199 -6.80 -15.87 4.44
N ARG A 200 -8.00 -15.28 4.45
CA ARG A 200 -9.00 -15.46 5.53
C ARG A 200 -9.62 -16.86 5.56
N ALA A 201 -9.60 -17.57 4.44
CA ALA A 201 -10.06 -18.95 4.33
C ALA A 201 -8.97 -19.97 4.65
N CYS A 202 -7.76 -19.56 5.05
CA CYS A 202 -6.60 -20.43 5.24
C CYS A 202 -6.18 -21.20 3.97
N MET A 203 -6.57 -20.71 2.80
CA MET A 203 -6.30 -21.32 1.49
C MET A 203 -5.08 -20.70 0.80
N PHE A 204 -4.40 -19.77 1.47
CA PHE A 204 -3.25 -19.07 0.95
C PHE A 204 -1.98 -19.45 1.71
N THR A 205 -0.93 -19.83 0.98
CA THR A 205 0.39 -20.05 1.55
C THR A 205 1.33 -18.94 1.08
N PRO A 206 1.73 -17.99 1.95
CA PRO A 206 2.64 -16.91 1.59
C PRO A 206 3.96 -17.45 1.05
N GLN A 207 4.54 -16.78 0.06
CA GLN A 207 5.81 -17.18 -0.53
C GLN A 207 6.95 -17.21 0.52
N THR A 208 6.93 -16.28 1.49
CA THR A 208 7.89 -16.21 2.61
C THR A 208 7.85 -17.44 3.53
N VAL A 209 6.73 -18.18 3.56
CA VAL A 209 6.61 -19.44 4.30
C VAL A 209 7.18 -20.59 3.49
N ARG A 210 7.07 -20.55 2.15
CA ARG A 210 7.57 -21.61 1.26
C ARG A 210 9.10 -21.68 1.21
N THR A 211 9.79 -20.56 1.36
CA THR A 211 11.27 -20.50 1.28
C THR A 211 11.97 -20.94 2.56
N ASN A 212 11.25 -21.08 3.68
CA ASN A 212 11.77 -21.54 4.97
C ASN A 212 11.54 -23.05 5.21
N SER A 213 11.07 -23.80 4.21
CA SER A 213 10.83 -25.26 4.25
C SER A 213 11.88 -26.00 3.43
#